data_AF-A0A7X4D7H3-F1
#
_entry.id   AF-A0A7X4D7H3-F1
#
_cell.length_a   1.000
_cell.length_b   1.000
_cell.length_c   1.000
_cell.angle_alpha   90.00
_cell.angle_beta   90.00
_cell.angle_gamma   90.00
#
_symmetry.space_group_name_H-M   'P 1'
#
loop_
_entity.id
_entity.type
_entity.pdbx_description
1 polymer ?
#
loop_
_entity_poly.entity_id
_entity_poly.type
_entity_poly.pdbx_seq_one_letter_code
_entity_poly.pdbx_strand_id
1 'polypeptide(L)' 'MKNITLSADENLIEAARRRAMEERTTLNEQFRLWLKDYVGHEQRVARAMRTIRELQGQLYTGGRKFTRDEMNER' A
#
# COMPACT_ATOMS: atom_id res chain seq x y z
N MET A 1 12.76 20.64 -6.82
CA MET A 1 11.72 19.71 -7.32
C MET A 1 11.60 19.92 -8.82
N LYS A 2 11.33 18.88 -9.62
CA LYS A 2 10.98 19.04 -11.04
C LYS A 2 9.49 19.32 -11.17
N ASN A 3 9.09 20.18 -12.10
CA ASN A 3 7.69 20.47 -12.39
C ASN A 3 7.14 19.41 -13.35
N ILE A 4 5.96 18.89 -13.04
CA ILE A 4 5.23 17.92 -13.87
C ILE A 4 3.89 18.56 -14.22
N THR A 5 3.50 18.51 -15.48
CA THR A 5 2.19 18.97 -15.95
C THR A 5 1.30 17.74 -16.12
N LEU A 6 0.11 17.77 -15.51
CA LEU A 6 -0.88 16.70 -15.58
C LEU A 6 -2.20 17.29 -16.07
N SER A 7 -2.89 16.56 -16.95
CA SER A 7 -4.22 16.89 -17.43
C SER A 7 -5.21 15.85 -16.93
N ALA A 8 -6.35 16.32 -16.41
CA ALA A 8 -7.47 15.50 -15.96
C ALA A 8 -8.77 16.28 -16.20
N ASP A 9 -9.92 15.61 -16.07
CA ASP A 9 -11.22 16.26 -16.14
C ASP A 9 -11.33 17.38 -15.09
N GLU A 10 -11.84 18.53 -15.50
CA GLU A 10 -11.99 19.71 -14.64
C GLU A 10 -12.83 19.40 -13.40
N ASN A 11 -13.89 18.61 -13.54
CA ASN A 11 -14.75 18.23 -12.42
C ASN A 11 -13.99 17.38 -11.39
N LEU A 12 -13.07 16.53 -11.87
CA LEU A 12 -12.22 15.72 -10.99
C LEU A 12 -11.19 16.58 -10.25
N ILE A 13 -10.61 17.57 -10.93
CA ILE A 13 -9.65 18.50 -10.31
C ILE A 13 -10.33 19.30 -9.20
N GLU A 14 -11.53 19.83 -9.46
CA GLU A 14 -12.28 20.60 -8.48
C GLU A 14 -12.75 19.76 -7.28
N ALA A 15 -13.24 18.54 -7.54
CA ALA A 15 -13.60 17.61 -6.47
C ALA A 15 -12.38 17.26 -5.59
N ALA A 16 -11.23 16.99 -6.20
CA ALA A 16 -10.01 16.65 -5.48
C ALA A 16 -9.45 17.84 -4.68
N ARG A 17 -9.56 19.08 -5.21
CA ARG A 17 -9.20 20.30 -4.47
C ARG A 17 -10.07 20.49 -3.23
N ARG A 18 -11.39 20.33 -3.38
CA ARG A 18 -12.36 20.48 -2.28
C ARG A 18 -12.07 19.49 -1.16
N ARG A 19 -11.89 18.22 -1.52
CA ARG A 19 -11.53 17.16 -0.56
C ARG A 19 -10.21 17.48 0.15
N ALA A 20 -9.18 17.87 -0.59
CA ALA A 20 -7.90 18.22 0.02
C ALA A 20 -8.05 19.37 1.02
N MET A 21 -8.88 20.36 0.72
CA MET A 21 -9.16 21.49 1.60
C MET A 21 -9.91 21.07 2.87
N GLU A 22 -10.89 20.17 2.76
CA GLU A 22 -11.58 19.56 3.92
C GLU A 22 -10.59 18.82 4.84
N GLU A 23 -9.61 18.14 4.25
CA GLU A 23 -8.53 17.45 4.96
C GLU A 23 -7.42 18.42 5.46
N ARG A 24 -7.58 19.74 5.25
CA ARG A 24 -6.57 20.79 5.56
C ARG A 24 -5.22 20.57 4.87
N THR A 25 -5.27 20.06 3.64
CA THR A 25 -4.13 19.80 2.77
C THR A 25 -4.29 20.51 1.42
N THR A 26 -3.40 20.23 0.46
CA THR A 26 -3.51 20.73 -0.92
C THR A 26 -3.52 19.56 -1.90
N LEU A 27 -4.15 19.75 -3.06
CA LEU A 27 -4.14 18.75 -4.13
C LEU A 27 -2.71 18.31 -4.51
N ASN A 28 -1.75 19.25 -4.51
CA ASN A 28 -0.36 18.95 -4.81
C ASN A 28 0.32 18.09 -3.73
N GLU A 29 -0.01 18.32 -2.45
CA GLU A 29 0.49 17.47 -1.37
C GLU A 29 -0.05 16.04 -1.48
N GLN A 30 -1.36 15.91 -1.71
CA GLN A 30 -2.00 14.61 -1.93
C GLN A 30 -1.41 13.89 -3.15
N PHE A 31 -1.11 14.63 -4.23
CA PHE A 31 -0.45 14.08 -5.40
C PHE A 31 0.97 13.57 -5.11
N ARG A 32 1.75 14.28 -4.26
CA ARG A 32 3.06 13.80 -3.82
C ARG A 32 2.97 12.52 -2.99
N LEU A 33 1.98 12.43 -2.10
CA LEU A 33 1.73 11.22 -1.31
C LEU A 33 1.32 10.05 -2.21
N TRP A 34 0.44 10.30 -3.17
CA TRP A 34 0.05 9.31 -4.16
C TRP A 34 1.24 8.83 -4.98
N LEU A 35 2.11 9.72 -5.48
CA LEU A 35 3.32 9.31 -6.21
C LEU A 35 4.25 8.43 -5.36
N LYS A 36 4.41 8.76 -4.07
CA LYS A 36 5.21 7.95 -3.14
C LYS A 36 4.60 6.56 -2.93
N ASP A 37 3.29 6.47 -2.77
CA ASP A 37 2.62 5.17 -2.62
C ASP A 37 2.65 4.38 -3.94
N TYR A 38 2.44 5.05 -5.08
CA TYR A 38 2.47 4.47 -6.42
C TYR A 38 3.80 3.77 -6.71
N VAL A 39 4.93 4.41 -6.40
CA VAL A 39 6.26 3.76 -6.52
C VAL A 39 6.55 2.76 -5.39
N GLY A 40 5.95 2.97 -4.22
CA GLY A 40 6.10 2.12 -3.05
C GLY A 40 5.35 0.79 -3.16
N HIS A 41 4.27 0.74 -3.93
CA HIS A 41 3.35 -0.40 -3.98
C HIS A 41 4.03 -1.65 -4.52
N GLU A 42 4.80 -1.55 -5.62
CA GLU A 42 5.56 -2.68 -6.15
C GLU A 42 6.61 -3.19 -5.15
N GLN A 43 7.31 -2.27 -4.47
CA GLN A 43 8.32 -2.66 -3.49
C GLN A 43 7.70 -3.24 -2.22
N ARG A 44 6.49 -2.81 -1.83
CA ARG A 44 5.80 -3.31 -0.64
C ARG A 44 5.23 -4.71 -0.89
N VAL A 45 4.64 -4.94 -2.05
CA VAL A 45 4.16 -6.27 -2.47
C VAL A 45 5.35 -7.23 -2.63
N ALA A 46 6.43 -6.80 -3.28
CA ALA A 46 7.63 -7.62 -3.43
C ALA A 46 8.28 -7.97 -2.07
N ARG A 47 8.33 -7.00 -1.14
CA ARG A 47 8.82 -7.23 0.23
C ARG A 47 7.91 -8.17 1.02
N ALA A 48 6.59 -7.95 1.01
CA ALA A 48 5.63 -8.83 1.67
C ALA A 48 5.73 -10.27 1.16
N MET A 49 5.81 -10.45 -0.17
CA MET A 49 5.99 -11.77 -0.78
C MET A 49 7.36 -12.40 -0.45
N ARG A 50 8.42 -11.59 -0.28
CA ARG A 50 9.71 -12.07 0.21
C ARG A 50 9.60 -12.58 1.66
N THR A 51 9.00 -11.80 2.55
CA THR A 51 8.77 -12.19 3.95
C THR A 51 7.92 -13.44 4.05
N ILE A 52 6.85 -13.57 3.24
CA ILE A 52 6.04 -14.80 3.18
C ILE A 52 6.90 -16.00 2.75
N ARG A 53 7.75 -15.85 1.73
CA ARG A 53 8.65 -16.94 1.27
C ARG A 53 9.70 -17.32 2.32
N GLU A 54 10.29 -16.34 3.00
CA GLU A 54 11.25 -16.58 4.09
C GLU A 54 10.60 -17.34 5.25
N LEU A 55 9.39 -16.91 5.66
CA LEU A 55 8.61 -17.60 6.68
C LEU A 55 8.21 -19.01 6.25
N GLN A 56 7.81 -19.22 4.99
CA GLN A 56 7.52 -20.55 4.46
C GLN A 56 8.75 -21.46 4.42
N GLY A 57 9.93 -20.91 4.15
CA GLY A 57 11.20 -21.66 4.19
C GLY A 57 11.64 -22.04 5.61
N GLN A 58 11.29 -21.24 6.61
CA GLN A 58 11.60 -21.50 8.02
C GLN A 58 10.53 -22.35 8.72
N LEU A 59 9.27 -22.27 8.28
CA LEU A 59 8.14 -23.04 8.80
C LEU A 59 7.97 -24.34 8.01
N TYR A 60 8.98 -25.21 8.05
CA TYR A 60 8.83 -26.56 7.52
C TYR A 60 8.04 -27.41 8.53
N THR A 61 6.72 -27.50 8.38
CA THR A 61 5.87 -28.32 9.27
C THR A 61 6.01 -29.83 9.03
N GLY A 62 6.96 -30.26 8.20
CA GLY A 62 7.14 -31.66 7.82
C GLY A 62 5.92 -32.27 7.12
N GLY A 63 5.02 -31.44 6.57
CA GLY A 63 3.75 -31.88 6.00
C GLY A 63 2.60 -32.01 7.01
N ARG A 64 2.80 -31.67 8.28
CA ARG A 64 1.71 -31.59 9.26
C ARG A 64 0.87 -30.33 9.04
N LYS A 65 -0.45 -30.52 8.96
CA LYS A 65 -1.43 -29.44 9.06
C LYS A 65 -1.89 -29.39 10.51
N PHE A 66 -1.60 -28.28 11.19
CA PHE A 66 -2.16 -28.05 12.52
C PHE A 66 -3.62 -27.64 12.36
N THR A 67 -4.47 -28.28 13.15
CA THR A 67 -5.88 -27.88 13.28
C THR A 67 -5.98 -26.62 14.13
N ARG A 68 -7.08 -25.87 13.96
CA ARG A 68 -7.29 -24.59 14.66
C ARG A 68 -7.31 -24.77 16.18
N ASP A 69 -7.71 -25.94 16.67
CA ASP A 69 -7.80 -26.22 18.09
C ASP A 69 -6.41 -26.51 18.68
N GLU A 70 -5.55 -27.24 17.96
CA GLU A 70 -4.13 -27.48 18.35
C GLU A 70 -3.30 -26.19 18.42
N MET A 71 -3.59 -25.20 17.57
CA MET A 71 -2.88 -23.91 17.59
C MET A 71 -3.35 -22.98 18.73
N ASN A 72 -4.49 -23.25 19.35
CA ASN A 72 -5.10 -22.42 20.38
C ASN A 72 -5.05 -23.05 21.78
N GLU A 73 -4.52 -24.27 21.91
CA GLU A 73 -4.26 -24.88 23.21
C GLU A 73 -3.13 -24.12 23.92
N ARG A 74 -3.42 -23.66 25.14
CA ARG A 74 -2.53 -22.84 25.98
C ARG A 74 -2.08 -23.61 27.20
#